data_AF-A0A7E4V8Q7-F1
#
_entry.id   AF-A0A7E4V8Q7-F1
#
_cell.length_a   1.000
_cell.length_b   1.000
_cell.length_c   1.000
_cell.angle_alpha   90.00
_cell.angle_beta   90.00
_cell.angle_gamma   90.00
#
_symmetry.space_group_name_H-M   'P 1'
#
loop_
_entity.id
_entity.type
_entity.pdbx_description
1 polymer ?
#
loop_
_entity_poly.entity_id
_entity_poly.type
_entity_poly.pdbx_seq_one_letter_code
_entity_poly.pdbx_strand_id
1 'polypeptide(L)'
;MAYKPKSLRAVVCQGIVIGPIITFLKNVSNDDGDWAEPLETEALSAHIGKLVIDKDLDKSVDDRLDMLHAFFIKAKKDGSIKNSTKMLNEAQRLELKTKAPLLLADVLLDQNVLKQLKEYENLFLRFLEDDPKAQRNFLGGIEQLIQKHSDIIKSLYVILYACYINDLIVEDVIVAWAAKVKKSLAREIINASQEFLKWLAEAEEEDDEDKDVDNGIEVDFDERAQTVGTTVIAEAPNMNGTTTAASNVTPLTVIEDGKEVDIDNI
;
A
#
# COMPACT_ATOMS: atom_id res chain seq x y z
N MET A 1 1.28 19.44 66.53
CA MET A 1 0.56 18.82 65.41
C MET A 1 1.55 18.58 64.26
N ALA A 2 2.03 17.36 64.07
CA ALA A 2 2.97 17.03 62.99
C ALA A 2 2.20 16.44 61.81
N TYR A 3 2.36 17.03 60.62
CA TYR A 3 1.71 16.62 59.38
C TYR A 3 2.43 15.38 58.82
N LYS A 4 1.75 14.23 58.77
CA LYS A 4 2.27 13.01 58.10
C LYS A 4 1.95 13.08 56.60
N PRO A 5 2.92 12.88 55.70
CA PRO A 5 2.64 12.82 54.26
C PRO A 5 1.87 11.53 53.91
N LYS A 6 0.84 11.67 53.08
CA LYS A 6 0.03 10.56 52.56
C LYS A 6 0.92 9.69 51.66
N SER A 7 1.08 8.43 52.06
CA SER A 7 1.71 7.38 51.25
C SER A 7 0.95 7.24 49.93
N LEU A 8 1.63 7.59 48.82
CA LEU A 8 1.25 7.19 47.46
C LEU A 8 1.34 5.67 47.40
N ARG A 9 0.21 4.99 47.55
CA ARG A 9 0.08 3.58 47.18
C ARG A 9 0.24 3.50 45.67
N ALA A 10 1.38 3.00 45.23
CA ALA A 10 1.58 2.53 43.87
C ALA A 10 0.42 1.58 43.52
N VAL A 11 -0.39 1.97 42.52
CA VAL A 11 -1.28 1.04 41.85
C VAL A 11 -0.37 0.11 41.07
N VAL A 12 -0.03 -1.02 41.68
CA VAL A 12 0.56 -2.15 40.98
C VAL A 12 -0.54 -2.68 40.06
N CYS A 13 -0.62 -2.15 38.85
CA CYS A 13 -1.35 -2.79 37.77
C CYS A 13 -0.76 -4.18 37.61
N GLN A 14 -1.59 -5.19 37.86
CA GLN A 14 -1.24 -6.60 37.78
C GLN A 14 -0.58 -6.87 36.42
N GLY A 15 0.61 -7.46 36.48
CA GLY A 15 1.40 -7.81 35.32
C GLY A 15 0.62 -8.73 34.39
N ILE A 16 0.30 -8.22 33.21
CA ILE A 16 0.00 -9.05 32.05
C ILE A 16 1.35 -9.65 31.64
N VAL A 17 1.54 -10.94 31.93
CA VAL A 17 2.65 -11.71 31.39
C VAL A 17 2.34 -11.88 29.91
N ILE A 18 2.94 -11.03 29.07
CA ILE A 18 2.87 -11.14 27.62
C ILE A 18 3.61 -12.44 27.27
N GLY A 19 2.86 -13.50 26.96
CA GLY A 19 3.44 -14.74 26.45
C GLY A 19 4.18 -14.49 25.13
N PRO A 20 5.12 -15.38 24.74
CA PRO A 20 5.84 -15.23 23.48
C PRO A 20 4.86 -15.19 22.30
N ILE A 21 5.09 -14.24 21.38
CA ILE A 21 4.31 -13.92 20.17
C ILE A 21 3.89 -15.18 19.39
N ILE A 22 4.73 -16.22 19.43
CA ILE A 22 4.55 -17.56 18.85
C ILE A 22 3.23 -18.23 19.28
N THR A 23 2.77 -18.02 20.51
CA THR A 23 1.53 -18.67 20.99
C THR A 23 0.28 -18.11 20.30
N PHE A 24 0.31 -16.86 19.84
CA PHE A 24 -0.83 -16.24 19.16
C PHE A 24 -0.83 -16.52 17.65
N LEU A 25 0.35 -16.66 17.02
CA LEU A 25 0.47 -17.08 15.61
C LEU A 25 -0.22 -18.43 15.33
N LYS A 26 -0.25 -19.34 16.32
CA LYS A 26 -0.99 -20.61 16.22
C LYS A 26 -2.53 -20.46 16.16
N ASN A 27 -3.07 -19.31 16.52
CA ASN A 27 -4.51 -19.02 16.51
C ASN A 27 -4.97 -18.23 15.28
N VAL A 28 -4.05 -17.86 14.37
CA VAL A 28 -4.40 -17.40 13.02
C VAL A 28 -4.71 -18.67 12.22
N SER A 29 -6.01 -18.91 12.03
CA SER A 29 -6.54 -20.05 11.28
C SER A 29 -5.84 -20.19 9.93
N ASN A 30 -5.10 -21.29 9.79
CA ASN A 30 -4.44 -21.75 8.58
C ASN A 30 -5.50 -22.32 7.61
N ASP A 31 -6.44 -21.47 7.20
CA ASP A 31 -7.48 -21.79 6.22
C ASP A 31 -7.00 -21.28 4.85
N ASP A 32 -6.01 -22.01 4.33
CA ASP A 32 -5.46 -21.84 2.98
C ASP A 32 -6.44 -22.47 1.99
N GLY A 33 -7.43 -21.67 1.57
CA GLY A 33 -8.23 -21.94 0.37
C GLY A 33 -7.32 -21.96 -0.84
N ASP A 34 -6.94 -23.18 -1.22
CA ASP A 34 -6.23 -23.58 -2.44
C ASP A 34 -6.90 -22.99 -3.69
N TRP A 35 -6.33 -21.89 -4.18
CA TRP A 35 -6.63 -21.29 -5.47
C TRP A 35 -5.31 -20.94 -6.17
N ALA A 36 -4.54 -21.99 -6.48
CA ALA A 36 -3.36 -21.91 -7.32
C ALA A 36 -3.75 -22.19 -8.79
N GLU A 37 -3.51 -21.22 -9.67
CA GLU A 37 -3.44 -21.51 -11.10
C GLU A 37 -2.07 -22.14 -11.43
N PRO A 38 -2.01 -23.19 -12.27
CA PRO A 38 -0.75 -23.85 -12.61
C PRO A 38 0.07 -22.97 -13.56
N LEU A 39 1.22 -22.47 -13.09
CA LEU A 39 2.24 -21.85 -13.93
C LEU A 39 3.15 -22.93 -14.55
N GLU A 40 3.32 -22.87 -15.87
CA GLU A 40 4.11 -23.80 -16.68
C GLU A 40 5.61 -23.82 -16.31
N THR A 41 6.21 -25.01 -16.40
CA THR A 41 7.46 -25.41 -15.74
C THR A 41 8.74 -25.31 -16.60
N GLU A 42 8.79 -24.48 -17.64
CA GLU A 42 9.94 -24.49 -18.56
C GLU A 42 11.08 -23.50 -18.24
N ALA A 43 10.94 -22.66 -17.22
CA ALA A 43 11.99 -21.73 -16.77
C ALA A 43 12.95 -22.31 -15.69
N LEU A 44 12.91 -23.62 -15.42
CA LEU A 44 13.55 -24.23 -14.24
C LEU A 44 15.06 -24.48 -14.33
N SER A 45 15.69 -24.46 -15.52
CA SER A 45 17.10 -24.89 -15.64
C SER A 45 18.14 -23.81 -15.31
N ALA A 46 17.77 -22.53 -15.35
CA ALA A 46 18.69 -21.42 -15.08
C ALA A 46 18.83 -21.07 -13.58
N HIS A 47 17.94 -21.57 -12.70
CA HIS A 47 17.92 -21.21 -11.28
C HIS A 47 18.71 -22.17 -10.35
N ILE A 48 19.17 -23.31 -10.87
CA ILE A 48 19.81 -24.38 -10.09
C ILE A 48 21.21 -23.98 -9.54
N GLY A 49 21.82 -22.92 -10.09
CA GLY A 49 23.12 -22.41 -9.62
C GLY A 49 23.08 -21.53 -8.36
N LYS A 50 21.89 -21.09 -7.92
CA LYS A 50 21.69 -20.29 -6.71
C LYS A 50 21.13 -21.12 -5.55
N LEU A 51 21.43 -22.43 -5.54
CA LEU A 51 21.00 -23.37 -4.51
C LEU A 51 22.13 -23.62 -3.49
N VAL A 52 22.73 -22.55 -2.96
CA VAL A 52 23.33 -22.68 -1.64
C VAL A 52 22.14 -22.83 -0.71
N ILE A 53 21.83 -24.06 -0.29
CA ILE A 53 20.76 -24.35 0.67
C ILE A 53 21.07 -23.52 1.91
N ASP A 54 20.31 -22.43 2.08
CA ASP A 54 20.46 -21.54 3.22
C ASP A 54 20.02 -22.33 4.44
N LYS A 55 20.93 -22.62 5.37
CA LYS A 55 20.67 -23.50 6.55
C LYS A 55 19.49 -23.02 7.40
N ASP A 56 19.11 -21.76 7.25
CA ASP A 56 17.95 -21.18 7.93
C ASP A 56 16.62 -21.62 7.33
N LEU A 57 16.55 -22.00 6.05
CA LEU A 57 15.33 -22.48 5.39
C LEU A 57 14.94 -23.90 5.87
N ASP A 58 15.89 -24.68 6.37
CA ASP A 58 15.64 -25.98 6.99
C ASP A 58 14.97 -25.86 8.38
N LYS A 59 14.91 -24.65 8.95
CA LYS A 59 14.28 -24.40 10.25
C LYS A 59 12.76 -24.29 10.10
N SER A 60 12.06 -24.48 11.22
CA SER A 60 10.61 -24.30 11.25
C SER A 60 10.24 -22.86 10.87
N VAL A 61 9.02 -22.67 10.33
CA VAL A 61 8.50 -21.34 9.99
C VAL A 61 8.49 -20.43 11.22
N ASP A 62 8.21 -20.98 12.40
CA ASP A 62 8.20 -20.25 13.68
C ASP A 62 9.61 -19.76 14.04
N ASP A 63 10.63 -20.61 13.94
CA ASP A 63 12.02 -20.21 14.22
C ASP A 63 12.50 -19.13 13.23
N ARG A 64 12.11 -19.23 11.95
CA ARG A 64 12.43 -18.22 10.93
C ARG A 64 11.76 -16.87 11.25
N LEU A 65 10.52 -16.89 11.75
CA LEU A 65 9.81 -15.69 12.17
C LEU A 65 10.50 -15.03 13.37
N ASP A 66 10.94 -15.82 14.35
CA ASP A 66 11.70 -15.31 15.50
C ASP A 66 13.04 -14.69 15.07
N MET A 67 13.73 -15.31 14.11
CA MET A 67 14.96 -14.76 13.54
C MET A 67 14.71 -13.40 12.86
N LEU A 68 13.65 -13.30 12.06
CA LEU A 68 13.29 -12.05 11.38
C LEU A 68 12.87 -10.96 12.37
N HIS A 69 12.10 -11.32 13.40
CA HIS A 69 11.70 -10.39 14.46
C HIS A 69 12.91 -9.85 15.23
N ALA A 70 13.82 -10.75 15.63
CA ALA A 70 15.07 -10.36 16.29
C ALA A 70 15.94 -9.45 15.42
N PHE A 71 15.94 -9.66 14.09
CA PHE A 71 16.62 -8.79 13.15
C PHE A 71 16.00 -7.38 13.10
N PHE A 72 14.67 -7.26 13.04
CA PHE A 72 13.99 -5.96 13.08
C PHE A 72 14.22 -5.21 14.39
N ILE A 73 14.23 -5.90 15.53
CA ILE A 73 14.56 -5.28 16.82
C ILE A 73 15.98 -4.71 16.82
N LYS A 74 16.97 -5.46 16.30
CA LYS A 74 18.35 -4.99 16.18
C LYS A 74 18.43 -3.79 15.23
N ALA A 75 17.79 -3.86 14.07
CA ALA A 75 17.76 -2.77 13.11
C ALA A 75 17.13 -1.49 13.68
N LYS A 76 16.09 -1.61 14.52
CA LYS A 76 15.48 -0.48 15.25
C LYS A 76 16.46 0.15 16.24
N LYS A 77 17.21 -0.66 16.99
CA LYS A 77 18.22 -0.17 17.96
C LYS A 77 19.41 0.50 17.28
N ASP A 78 19.86 -0.05 16.15
CA ASP A 78 21.00 0.48 15.39
C ASP A 78 20.63 1.70 14.52
N GLY A 79 19.34 2.07 14.46
CA GLY A 79 18.83 3.15 13.60
C GLY A 79 18.81 2.80 12.09
N SER A 80 19.15 1.56 11.73
CA SER A 80 19.19 1.10 10.32
C SER A 80 17.84 0.63 9.78
N ILE A 81 16.78 0.71 10.58
CA ILE A 81 15.42 0.25 10.24
C ILE A 81 14.82 0.97 9.04
N LYS A 82 15.22 2.22 8.78
CA LYS A 82 14.77 3.00 7.61
C LYS A 82 15.37 2.51 6.28
N ASN A 83 16.34 1.59 6.30
CA ASN A 83 16.88 0.97 5.10
C ASN A 83 15.94 -0.16 4.63
N SER A 84 14.92 0.21 3.85
CA SER A 84 13.90 -0.72 3.35
C SER A 84 14.49 -1.89 2.56
N THR A 85 15.53 -1.65 1.77
CA THR A 85 16.21 -2.69 0.98
C THR A 85 16.82 -3.77 1.88
N LYS A 86 17.48 -3.37 2.98
CA LYS A 86 18.07 -4.31 3.93
C LYS A 86 16.99 -5.16 4.63
N MET A 87 15.86 -4.55 4.98
CA MET A 87 14.75 -5.26 5.62
C MET A 87 14.09 -6.25 4.65
N LEU A 88 13.87 -5.83 3.41
CA LEU A 88 13.26 -6.64 2.37
C LEU A 88 14.15 -7.84 2.02
N ASN A 89 15.46 -7.62 1.85
CA ASN A 89 16.41 -8.68 1.52
C ASN A 89 16.44 -9.78 2.59
N GLU A 90 16.41 -9.42 3.87
CA GLU A 90 16.39 -10.42 4.96
C GLU A 90 15.06 -11.18 5.01
N ALA A 91 13.94 -10.48 4.82
CA ALA A 91 12.63 -11.13 4.77
C ALA A 91 12.50 -12.08 3.57
N GLN A 92 13.07 -11.72 2.41
CA GLN A 92 13.12 -12.59 1.23
C GLN A 92 14.06 -13.78 1.44
N ARG A 93 15.21 -13.58 2.07
CA ARG A 93 16.16 -14.66 2.42
C ARG A 93 15.52 -15.74 3.27
N LEU A 94 14.62 -15.35 4.18
CA LEU A 94 13.89 -16.28 5.06
C LEU A 94 12.55 -16.78 4.46
N GLU A 95 12.17 -16.32 3.26
CA GLU A 95 10.87 -16.58 2.62
C GLU A 95 9.66 -16.13 3.44
N LEU A 96 9.81 -15.01 4.15
CA LEU A 96 8.80 -14.46 5.06
C LEU A 96 8.30 -13.08 4.65
N LYS A 97 8.54 -12.65 3.39
CA LYS A 97 8.11 -11.34 2.88
C LYS A 97 6.65 -11.03 3.23
N THR A 98 5.73 -11.96 2.96
CA THR A 98 4.29 -11.79 3.21
C THR A 98 3.92 -11.69 4.70
N LYS A 99 4.70 -12.29 5.61
CA LYS A 99 4.47 -12.24 7.06
C LYS A 99 5.22 -11.11 7.75
N ALA A 100 6.22 -10.53 7.09
CA ALA A 100 7.05 -9.46 7.66
C ALA A 100 6.28 -8.21 8.12
N PRO A 101 5.21 -7.73 7.43
CA PRO A 101 4.44 -6.59 7.90
C PRO A 101 3.85 -6.76 9.30
N LEU A 102 3.44 -7.98 9.66
CA LEU A 102 2.93 -8.30 11.00
C LEU A 102 3.98 -7.99 12.07
N LEU A 103 5.21 -8.43 11.83
CA LEU A 103 6.35 -8.24 12.73
C LEU A 103 6.82 -6.78 12.73
N LEU A 104 6.78 -6.11 11.58
CA LEU A 104 7.13 -4.69 11.48
C LEU A 104 6.14 -3.81 12.24
N ALA A 105 4.83 -4.09 12.14
CA ALA A 105 3.82 -3.40 12.91
C ALA A 105 4.08 -3.52 14.42
N ASP A 106 4.40 -4.72 14.89
CA ASP A 106 4.74 -4.98 16.30
C ASP A 106 5.99 -4.23 16.77
N VAL A 107 7.03 -4.18 15.94
CA VAL A 107 8.30 -3.56 16.29
C VAL A 107 8.25 -2.04 16.19
N LEU A 108 7.52 -1.48 15.22
CA LEU A 108 7.56 -0.05 14.89
C LEU A 108 6.45 0.77 15.53
N LEU A 109 5.24 0.21 15.65
CA LEU A 109 4.06 0.96 16.03
C LEU A 109 3.80 0.90 17.54
N ASP A 110 3.38 2.03 18.10
CA ASP A 110 2.94 2.20 19.50
C ASP A 110 1.68 3.09 19.55
N GLN A 111 1.41 3.76 20.67
CA GLN A 111 0.27 4.67 20.81
C GLN A 111 0.30 5.84 19.81
N ASN A 112 1.46 6.19 19.27
CA ASN A 112 1.65 7.26 18.29
C ASN A 112 1.60 6.75 16.85
N VAL A 113 0.81 5.70 16.60
CA VAL A 113 0.69 4.99 15.31
C VAL A 113 0.53 5.92 14.10
N LEU A 114 -0.24 7.01 14.18
CA LEU A 114 -0.42 7.94 13.06
C LEU A 114 0.88 8.63 12.64
N LYS A 115 1.73 9.01 13.61
CA LYS A 115 3.04 9.62 13.31
C LYS A 115 4.00 8.58 12.74
N GLN A 116 3.94 7.36 13.27
CA GLN A 116 4.83 6.27 12.90
C GLN A 116 4.50 5.70 11.52
N LEU A 117 3.22 5.63 11.16
CA LEU A 117 2.80 5.25 9.80
C LEU A 117 3.41 6.19 8.77
N LYS A 118 3.35 7.50 9.03
CA LYS A 118 3.99 8.50 8.17
C LYS A 118 5.52 8.42 8.18
N GLU A 119 6.13 8.15 9.33
CA GLU A 119 7.60 8.02 9.43
C GLU A 119 8.14 6.81 8.67
N TYR A 120 7.42 5.68 8.70
CA TYR A 120 7.84 4.40 8.13
C TYR A 120 7.06 4.00 6.87
N GLU A 121 6.36 4.95 6.24
CA GLU A 121 5.51 4.73 5.07
C GLU A 121 6.26 4.00 3.93
N ASN A 122 7.41 4.54 3.51
CA ASN A 122 8.25 3.93 2.48
C ASN A 122 8.84 2.56 2.88
N LEU A 123 8.89 2.24 4.17
CA LEU A 123 9.25 0.89 4.60
C LEU A 123 8.08 -0.06 4.43
N PHE A 124 6.88 0.32 4.90
CA PHE A 124 5.68 -0.49 4.77
C PHE A 124 5.30 -0.73 3.31
N LEU A 125 5.35 0.30 2.45
CA LEU A 125 5.07 0.16 1.01
C LEU A 125 5.89 -0.97 0.37
N ARG A 126 7.17 -1.14 0.71
CA ARG A 126 8.01 -2.21 0.14
C ARG A 126 7.57 -3.64 0.47
N PHE A 127 6.75 -3.81 1.50
CA PHE A 127 6.18 -5.11 1.85
C PHE A 127 4.73 -5.27 1.42
N LEU A 128 3.98 -4.17 1.32
CA LEU A 128 2.53 -4.18 1.11
C LEU A 128 2.11 -4.00 -0.34
N GLU A 129 2.97 -3.36 -1.15
CA GLU A 129 2.77 -3.18 -2.59
C GLU A 129 2.58 -4.55 -3.28
N ASP A 130 1.49 -4.65 -4.04
CA ASP A 130 1.06 -5.82 -4.82
C ASP A 130 0.89 -7.15 -4.04
N ASP A 131 0.77 -7.13 -2.70
CA ASP A 131 0.56 -8.34 -1.90
C ASP A 131 -0.62 -8.20 -0.91
N PRO A 132 -1.84 -8.59 -1.33
CA PRO A 132 -3.02 -8.60 -0.46
C PRO A 132 -2.87 -9.49 0.78
N LYS A 133 -2.04 -10.54 0.73
CA LYS A 133 -1.77 -11.39 1.91
C LYS A 133 -0.88 -10.64 2.91
N ALA A 134 0.09 -9.86 2.43
CA ALA A 134 0.92 -9.01 3.28
C ALA A 134 0.10 -7.90 3.95
N GLN A 135 -0.82 -7.28 3.21
CA GLN A 135 -1.77 -6.30 3.73
C GLN A 135 -2.67 -6.87 4.82
N ARG A 136 -3.19 -8.10 4.65
CA ARG A 136 -3.94 -8.80 5.72
C ARG A 136 -3.09 -9.06 6.96
N ASN A 137 -1.83 -9.48 6.79
CA ASN A 137 -0.90 -9.67 7.91
C ASN A 137 -0.61 -8.34 8.63
N PHE A 138 -0.52 -7.24 7.91
CA PHE A 138 -0.36 -5.91 8.50
C PHE A 138 -1.58 -5.49 9.34
N LEU A 139 -2.81 -5.69 8.83
CA LEU A 139 -4.04 -5.46 9.61
C LEU A 139 -4.08 -6.31 10.88
N GLY A 140 -3.64 -7.57 10.81
CA GLY A 140 -3.46 -8.42 12.00
C GLY A 140 -2.44 -7.87 13.00
N GLY A 141 -1.46 -7.08 12.54
CA GLY A 141 -0.53 -6.36 13.40
C GLY A 141 -1.17 -5.19 14.12
N ILE A 142 -2.05 -4.46 13.43
CA ILE A 142 -2.86 -3.38 14.03
C ILE A 142 -3.82 -3.94 15.09
N GLU A 143 -4.44 -5.10 14.86
CA GLU A 143 -5.27 -5.78 15.87
C GLU A 143 -4.47 -6.08 17.15
N GLN A 144 -3.25 -6.62 17.01
CA GLN A 144 -2.38 -6.90 18.15
C GLN A 144 -1.96 -5.62 18.86
N LEU A 145 -1.72 -4.55 18.11
CA LEU A 145 -1.41 -3.23 18.67
C LEU A 145 -2.58 -2.71 19.52
N ILE A 146 -3.83 -2.83 19.03
CA ILE A 146 -5.03 -2.46 19.79
C ILE A 146 -5.18 -3.34 21.04
N GLN A 147 -4.86 -4.63 20.94
CA GLN A 147 -4.88 -5.53 22.10
C GLN A 147 -3.87 -5.11 23.18
N LYS A 148 -2.72 -4.55 22.79
CA LYS A 148 -1.71 -4.01 23.73
C LYS A 148 -2.09 -2.63 24.25
N HIS A 149 -2.73 -1.82 23.42
CA HIS A 149 -3.06 -0.41 23.65
C HIS A 149 -4.51 -0.16 23.25
N SER A 150 -5.43 -0.49 24.16
CA SER A 150 -6.88 -0.43 23.91
C SER A 150 -7.39 0.99 23.59
N ASP A 151 -6.62 2.03 23.93
CA ASP A 151 -6.91 3.42 23.62
C ASP A 151 -6.86 3.74 22.12
N ILE A 152 -6.06 2.98 21.34
CA ILE A 152 -5.89 3.16 19.89
C ILE A 152 -7.20 2.90 19.13
N ILE A 153 -8.11 2.10 19.69
CA ILE A 153 -9.39 1.77 19.05
C ILE A 153 -10.22 3.01 18.70
N LYS A 154 -10.11 4.08 19.50
CA LYS A 154 -10.82 5.34 19.28
C LYS A 154 -10.34 6.08 18.03
N SER A 155 -9.09 5.82 17.63
CA SER A 155 -8.46 6.38 16.44
C SER A 155 -8.47 5.41 15.25
N LEU A 156 -9.15 4.26 15.36
CA LEU A 156 -9.09 3.21 14.34
C LEU A 156 -9.56 3.73 12.97
N TYR A 157 -10.65 4.49 12.91
CA TYR A 157 -11.11 5.15 11.69
C TYR A 157 -9.97 5.95 11.02
N VAL A 158 -9.30 6.80 11.80
CA VAL A 158 -8.23 7.67 11.29
C VAL A 158 -7.02 6.87 10.83
N ILE A 159 -6.73 5.74 11.50
CA ILE A 159 -5.66 4.83 11.11
C ILE A 159 -5.98 4.14 9.79
N LEU A 160 -7.19 3.60 9.63
CA LEU A 160 -7.62 2.95 8.38
C LEU A 160 -7.65 3.96 7.23
N TYR A 161 -8.17 5.15 7.46
CA TYR A 161 -8.14 6.24 6.49
C TYR A 161 -6.71 6.63 6.10
N ALA A 162 -5.77 6.70 7.06
CA ALA A 162 -4.37 6.94 6.76
C ALA A 162 -3.72 5.79 5.99
N CYS A 163 -4.13 4.54 6.23
CA CYS A 163 -3.63 3.39 5.46
C CYS A 163 -4.15 3.43 4.01
N TYR A 164 -5.40 3.86 3.82
CA TYR A 164 -6.00 4.06 2.50
C TYR A 164 -5.31 5.19 1.72
N ILE A 165 -5.21 6.40 2.29
CA ILE A 165 -4.60 7.56 1.62
C ILE A 165 -3.14 7.33 1.21
N ASN A 166 -2.38 6.58 2.00
CA ASN A 166 -0.96 6.33 1.73
C ASN A 166 -0.76 5.04 0.90
N ASP A 167 -1.80 4.51 0.26
CA ASP A 167 -1.77 3.31 -0.57
C ASP A 167 -1.14 2.08 0.12
N LEU A 168 -1.28 1.98 1.44
CA LEU A 168 -0.73 0.86 2.21
C LEU A 168 -1.61 -0.37 2.10
N ILE A 169 -2.93 -0.18 1.98
CA ILE A 169 -3.91 -1.25 2.00
C ILE A 169 -4.99 -0.95 0.97
N VAL A 170 -5.29 -1.93 0.12
CA VAL A 170 -6.37 -1.84 -0.88
C VAL A 170 -7.72 -2.02 -0.19
N GLU A 171 -8.73 -1.30 -0.68
CA GLU A 171 -10.11 -1.32 -0.17
C GLU A 171 -10.67 -2.73 0.01
N ASP A 172 -10.61 -3.58 -1.03
CA ASP A 172 -11.05 -4.97 -0.99
C ASP A 172 -10.49 -5.75 0.21
N VAL A 173 -9.23 -5.47 0.57
CA VAL A 173 -8.57 -6.13 1.70
C VAL A 173 -9.14 -5.67 3.03
N ILE A 174 -9.50 -4.38 3.15
CA ILE A 174 -10.13 -3.82 4.34
C ILE A 174 -11.55 -4.39 4.52
N VAL A 175 -12.33 -4.43 3.44
CA VAL A 175 -13.69 -4.99 3.43
C VAL A 175 -13.67 -6.48 3.78
N ALA A 176 -12.81 -7.25 3.12
CA ALA A 176 -12.65 -8.68 3.39
C ALA A 176 -12.15 -8.97 4.81
N TRP A 177 -11.27 -8.12 5.34
CA TRP A 177 -10.80 -8.20 6.73
C TRP A 177 -11.96 -7.99 7.70
N ALA A 178 -12.74 -6.91 7.54
CA ALA A 178 -13.85 -6.60 8.44
C ALA A 178 -14.91 -7.73 8.50
N ALA A 179 -15.17 -8.42 7.38
CA ALA A 179 -16.11 -9.53 7.32
C ALA A 179 -15.69 -10.77 8.15
N LYS A 180 -14.39 -10.95 8.40
CA LYS A 180 -13.83 -12.18 9.02
C LYS A 180 -13.75 -12.14 10.55
N VAL A 181 -13.97 -10.97 11.16
CA VAL A 181 -13.57 -10.64 12.53
C VAL A 181 -14.64 -11.14 13.55
N LYS A 182 -14.57 -12.41 13.97
CA LYS A 182 -15.65 -13.11 14.73
C LYS A 182 -15.48 -13.20 16.27
N LYS A 183 -14.42 -12.68 16.88
CA LYS A 183 -14.15 -12.78 18.34
C LYS A 183 -14.66 -11.53 19.10
N SER A 184 -14.70 -11.53 20.43
CA SER A 184 -15.28 -10.44 21.24
C SER A 184 -14.59 -9.08 21.06
N LEU A 185 -13.25 -9.03 21.15
CA LEU A 185 -12.43 -7.82 20.86
C LEU A 185 -12.56 -7.41 19.38
N ALA A 186 -12.73 -8.41 18.54
CA ALA A 186 -13.01 -8.29 17.13
C ALA A 186 -14.32 -7.52 16.87
N ARG A 187 -15.36 -7.67 17.70
CA ARG A 187 -16.60 -6.87 17.57
C ARG A 187 -16.39 -5.39 17.86
N GLU A 188 -15.58 -5.05 18.86
CA GLU A 188 -15.28 -3.65 19.17
C GLU A 188 -14.50 -2.99 18.02
N ILE A 189 -13.54 -3.72 17.44
CA ILE A 189 -12.80 -3.29 16.25
C ILE A 189 -13.75 -3.09 15.06
N ILE A 190 -14.64 -4.06 14.79
CA ILE A 190 -15.63 -3.93 13.72
C ILE A 190 -16.47 -2.67 13.93
N ASN A 191 -17.03 -2.48 15.13
CA ASN A 191 -17.88 -1.33 15.44
C ASN A 191 -17.15 -0.01 15.22
N ALA A 192 -15.89 0.09 15.67
CA ALA A 192 -15.06 1.28 15.45
C ALA A 192 -14.66 1.48 13.97
N SER A 193 -14.65 0.42 13.16
CA SER A 193 -14.39 0.49 11.71
C SER A 193 -15.65 0.70 10.86
N GLN A 194 -16.86 0.55 11.40
CA GLN A 194 -18.12 0.64 10.63
C GLN A 194 -18.27 2.01 9.94
N GLU A 195 -17.92 3.10 10.63
CA GLU A 195 -17.99 4.44 10.05
C GLU A 195 -17.09 4.57 8.82
N PHE A 196 -15.91 3.93 8.84
CA PHE A 196 -14.97 3.94 7.72
C PHE A 196 -15.46 3.05 6.56
N LEU A 197 -15.97 1.86 6.85
CA LEU A 197 -16.51 0.95 5.84
C LEU A 197 -17.74 1.53 5.14
N LYS A 198 -18.58 2.26 5.86
CA LYS A 198 -19.72 2.99 5.29
C LYS A 198 -19.24 4.10 4.35
N TRP A 199 -18.21 4.85 4.75
CA TRP A 199 -17.61 5.88 3.92
C TRP A 199 -16.99 5.31 2.63
N LEU A 200 -16.32 4.15 2.70
CA LEU A 200 -15.81 3.43 1.52
C LEU A 200 -16.96 3.04 0.56
N ALA A 201 -18.02 2.42 1.08
CA ALA A 201 -19.16 2.00 0.27
C ALA A 201 -19.89 3.18 -0.40
N GLU A 202 -20.03 4.32 0.29
CA GLU A 202 -20.62 5.54 -0.29
C GLU A 202 -19.76 6.11 -1.42
N ALA A 203 -18.42 6.02 -1.30
CA ALA A 203 -17.51 6.46 -2.35
C ALA A 203 -17.58 5.59 -3.61
N GLU A 204 -17.77 4.27 -3.47
CA GLU A 204 -17.98 3.38 -4.62
C GLU A 204 -19.31 3.64 -5.35
N GLU A 205 -20.39 3.95 -4.61
CA GLU A 205 -21.72 4.19 -5.21
C GLU A 205 -21.81 5.53 -5.98
N GLU A 206 -21.11 6.59 -5.55
CA GLU A 206 -21.10 7.89 -6.24
C GLU A 206 -20.37 7.85 -7.61
N ASP A 207 -19.31 7.05 -7.75
CA ASP A 207 -18.53 6.95 -9.00
C ASP A 207 -19.28 6.23 -10.15
N ASP A 208 -20.38 5.53 -9.84
CA ASP A 208 -21.20 4.83 -10.83
C ASP A 208 -22.44 5.62 -11.29
N GLU A 209 -22.86 6.67 -10.57
CA GLU A 209 -24.02 7.50 -10.94
C GLU A 209 -23.71 8.62 -11.96
N ASP A 210 -22.43 8.89 -12.27
CA ASP A 210 -21.99 9.94 -13.20
C ASP A 210 -21.83 9.50 -14.68
N LYS A 211 -22.39 8.34 -15.08
CA LYS A 211 -22.28 7.79 -16.44
C LYS A 211 -23.50 7.98 -17.36
N ASP A 212 -24.48 8.81 -16.98
CA ASP A 212 -25.75 8.91 -17.75
C ASP A 212 -26.24 10.36 -17.99
N VAL A 213 -25.34 11.28 -18.38
CA VAL A 213 -25.72 12.65 -18.81
C VAL A 213 -25.06 13.08 -20.12
N ASP A 214 -25.14 12.25 -21.16
CA ASP A 214 -25.02 12.70 -22.56
C ASP A 214 -26.02 11.95 -23.45
N ASN A 215 -27.29 12.31 -23.34
CA ASN A 215 -28.32 11.90 -24.29
C ASN A 215 -28.96 13.13 -24.95
N GLY A 216 -28.34 13.54 -26.07
CA GLY A 216 -29.06 14.03 -27.24
C GLY A 216 -29.62 15.45 -27.18
N ILE A 217 -28.76 16.45 -27.36
CA ILE A 217 -29.20 17.69 -28.03
C ILE A 217 -29.05 17.45 -29.54
N GLU A 218 -30.16 17.09 -30.17
CA GLU A 218 -30.32 17.00 -31.62
C GLU A 218 -30.24 18.42 -32.19
N VAL A 219 -29.08 18.77 -32.77
CA VAL A 219 -28.91 20.02 -33.52
C VAL A 219 -29.49 19.82 -34.91
N ASP A 220 -30.77 20.18 -35.08
CA ASP A 220 -31.40 20.31 -36.39
C ASP A 220 -30.66 21.37 -37.21
N PHE A 221 -29.92 20.93 -38.23
CA PHE A 221 -29.32 21.81 -39.21
C PHE A 221 -30.42 22.35 -40.14
N ASP A 222 -30.79 23.62 -39.97
CA ASP A 222 -31.76 24.32 -40.82
C ASP A 222 -31.32 24.30 -42.31
N GLU A 223 -32.12 23.62 -43.15
CA GLU A 223 -31.94 23.38 -44.58
C GLU A 223 -32.18 24.65 -45.44
N ARG A 224 -31.54 25.78 -45.11
CA ARG A 224 -31.68 27.05 -45.86
C ARG A 224 -30.41 27.54 -46.57
N ALA A 225 -29.31 26.83 -46.46
CA ALA A 225 -28.03 27.23 -47.07
C ALA A 225 -27.80 26.71 -48.51
N GLN A 226 -28.81 26.15 -49.18
CA GLN A 226 -28.62 25.47 -50.46
C GLN A 226 -29.09 26.28 -51.68
N THR A 227 -28.54 27.47 -51.90
CA THR A 227 -28.50 28.08 -53.25
C THR A 227 -27.45 29.20 -53.32
N VAL A 228 -26.26 28.92 -53.86
CA VAL A 228 -25.67 29.69 -54.99
C VAL A 228 -24.32 29.09 -55.42
N GLY A 229 -24.23 28.76 -56.72
CA GLY A 229 -23.00 29.00 -57.48
C GLY A 229 -22.13 27.79 -57.85
N THR A 230 -22.59 26.99 -58.82
CA THR A 230 -21.75 26.12 -59.65
C THR A 230 -20.76 26.94 -60.49
N THR A 231 -19.47 26.57 -60.47
CA THR A 231 -18.64 26.42 -61.67
C THR A 231 -17.60 25.33 -61.47
N VAL A 232 -17.89 24.17 -62.05
CA VAL A 232 -16.95 23.06 -62.29
C VAL A 232 -16.04 23.44 -63.46
N ILE A 233 -14.72 23.32 -63.28
CA ILE A 233 -13.80 23.07 -64.40
C ILE A 233 -12.82 21.95 -64.01
N ALA A 234 -13.12 20.79 -64.58
CA ALA A 234 -12.26 19.73 -65.09
C ALA A 234 -10.97 19.35 -64.33
N GLU A 235 -10.98 18.12 -63.81
CA GLU A 235 -9.83 17.36 -63.33
C GLU A 235 -9.21 16.52 -64.46
N ALA A 236 -7.87 16.49 -64.56
CA ALA A 236 -7.04 15.40 -65.08
C ALA A 236 -5.54 15.81 -65.04
N PRO A 237 -4.56 14.87 -65.11
CA PRO A 237 -4.49 13.55 -64.47
C PRO A 237 -3.08 13.23 -63.88
N ASN A 238 -3.06 12.29 -62.92
CA ASN A 238 -2.14 11.15 -62.77
C ASN A 238 -0.60 11.32 -62.96
N MET A 239 0.20 10.97 -61.93
CA MET A 239 1.15 9.83 -61.93
C MET A 239 2.32 9.98 -60.94
N ASN A 240 2.49 8.92 -60.14
CA ASN A 240 3.72 8.21 -59.74
C ASN A 240 4.98 8.95 -59.26
N GLY A 241 5.52 8.45 -58.14
CA GLY A 241 6.95 8.15 -58.02
C GLY A 241 7.66 8.64 -56.77
N THR A 242 7.76 7.75 -55.78
CA THR A 242 8.96 7.35 -55.00
C THR A 242 10.08 8.35 -54.68
N THR A 243 10.67 8.16 -53.48
CA THR A 243 11.99 8.58 -52.94
C THR A 243 11.89 9.70 -51.88
N THR A 244 12.59 9.74 -50.75
CA THR A 244 13.62 8.90 -50.08
C THR A 244 13.92 9.60 -48.74
N ALA A 245 14.35 8.83 -47.73
CA ALA A 245 15.17 9.22 -46.56
C ALA A 245 14.62 10.31 -45.59
N ALA A 246 14.31 9.97 -44.34
CA ALA A 246 15.29 9.74 -43.26
C ALA A 246 16.19 10.96 -42.99
N SER A 247 15.93 11.66 -41.89
CA SER A 247 16.98 12.32 -41.13
C SER A 247 16.58 12.39 -39.67
N ASN A 248 17.59 12.14 -38.87
CA ASN A 248 17.58 11.61 -37.53
C ASN A 248 18.39 12.62 -36.68
N VAL A 249 18.11 12.66 -35.38
CA VAL A 249 19.00 13.11 -34.29
C VAL A 249 19.38 14.60 -34.15
N THR A 250 18.96 15.14 -32.99
CA THR A 250 19.57 16.18 -32.11
C THR A 250 21.07 15.90 -31.80
N PRO A 251 21.83 16.69 -30.97
CA PRO A 251 21.66 18.03 -30.37
C PRO A 251 22.95 18.91 -30.44
N LEU A 252 22.94 20.19 -30.02
CA LEU A 252 23.93 20.78 -29.06
C LEU A 252 23.65 22.25 -28.73
N THR A 253 23.95 22.57 -27.47
CA THR A 253 23.90 23.83 -26.74
C THR A 253 25.09 24.78 -26.97
N VAL A 254 24.87 26.08 -26.75
CA VAL A 254 25.64 27.06 -25.91
C VAL A 254 25.83 28.43 -26.59
N ILE A 255 25.04 29.40 -26.09
CA ILE A 255 25.31 30.79 -25.63
C ILE A 255 26.30 31.68 -26.42
N GLU A 256 25.84 32.85 -26.88
CA GLU A 256 26.51 34.17 -26.66
C GLU A 256 25.62 35.39 -26.99
N ASP A 257 25.60 36.33 -26.04
CA ASP A 257 25.48 37.79 -26.10
C ASP A 257 24.28 38.53 -26.76
N GLY A 258 23.48 39.17 -25.88
CA GLY A 258 23.55 40.64 -25.77
C GLY A 258 22.41 41.50 -26.36
N LYS A 259 21.33 41.73 -25.59
CA LYS A 259 20.74 43.07 -25.33
C LYS A 259 19.54 43.01 -24.36
N GLU A 260 19.49 44.00 -23.47
CA GLU A 260 18.62 44.15 -22.30
C GLU A 260 17.11 44.22 -22.63
N VAL A 261 16.29 43.62 -21.77
CA VAL A 261 14.82 43.79 -21.71
C VAL A 261 14.49 44.65 -20.49
N ASP A 262 13.92 45.84 -20.73
CA ASP A 262 13.46 46.77 -19.68
C ASP A 262 12.23 46.20 -18.96
N ILE A 263 12.31 46.05 -17.63
CA ILE A 263 11.31 45.36 -16.79
C ILE A 263 10.32 46.31 -16.08
N ASP A 264 10.42 47.63 -16.26
CA ASP A 264 9.59 48.61 -15.53
C ASP A 264 8.16 48.76 -16.09
N ASN A 265 7.63 47.75 -16.78
CA ASN A 265 6.26 47.76 -17.28
C ASN A 265 5.61 46.36 -17.25
N ILE A 266 5.42 45.81 -16.05
CA ILE A 266 4.28 44.91 -15.74
C ILE A 266 3.86 44.99 -14.28
#